data_AF-A0AA42HL88-F1
#
_entry.id   AF-A0AA42HL88-F1
#
_cell.length_a   1.000
_cell.length_b   1.000
_cell.length_c   1.000
_cell.angle_alpha   90.00
_cell.angle_beta   90.00
_cell.angle_gamma   90.00
#
_symmetry.space_group_name_H-M   'P 1'
#
loop_
_entity.id
_entity.type
_entity.pdbx_description
1 polymer ?
#
loop_
_entity_poly.entity_id
_entity_poly.type
_entity_poly.pdbx_seq_one_letter_code
_entity_poly.pdbx_strand_id
1 'polypeptide(L)' 'MQQVDQALVLEIGDCLQLDDGTEICVQRVRGDQVRLKIFEAGERAREHRAAWWRWLLPRAFRSI' A
#
# COMPACT_ATOMS: atom_id res chain seq x y z
N MET A 1 22.05 -18.62 10.31
CA MET A 1 21.47 -17.30 10.00
C MET A 1 20.81 -16.79 11.27
N GLN A 2 21.31 -15.71 11.89
CA GLN A 2 20.69 -15.11 13.08
C GLN A 2 19.44 -14.34 12.62
N GLN A 3 18.28 -14.68 13.18
CA GLN A 3 17.03 -13.96 12.92
C GLN A 3 17.05 -12.72 13.81
N VAL A 4 17.29 -11.55 13.20
CA VAL A 4 17.22 -10.26 13.89
C VAL A 4 15.74 -9.93 14.04
N ASP A 5 15.25 -9.91 15.28
CA ASP A 5 13.89 -9.46 15.56
C ASP A 5 13.89 -7.93 15.52
N GLN A 6 13.27 -7.36 14.48
CA GLN A 6 13.07 -5.93 14.36
C GLN A 6 11.59 -5.64 14.57
N ALA A 7 11.26 -5.14 15.76
CA ALA A 7 9.93 -4.65 16.06
C ALA A 7 9.83 -3.18 15.66
N LEU A 8 8.98 -2.89 14.67
CA LEU A 8 8.64 -1.54 14.24
C LEU A 8 7.16 -1.28 14.55
N VAL A 9 6.86 -0.13 15.16
CA VAL A 9 5.49 0.31 15.41
C VAL A 9 5.06 1.20 14.25
N LEU A 10 3.94 0.86 13.62
CA LEU A 10 3.36 1.60 12.49
C LEU A 10 1.92 2.00 12.83
N GLU A 11 1.59 3.27 12.60
CA GLU A 11 0.24 3.81 12.76
C GLU A 11 -0.57 3.71 11.46
N ILE A 12 -1.89 3.97 11.54
CA ILE A 12 -2.75 3.99 10.36
C ILE A 12 -2.31 5.12 9.43
N GLY A 13 -1.98 4.79 8.19
CA GLY A 13 -1.47 5.72 7.19
C GLY A 13 0.05 5.65 7.00
N ASP A 14 0.78 5.02 7.92
CA ASP A 14 2.21 4.84 7.80
C ASP A 14 2.56 3.82 6.72
N CYS A 15 3.72 4.02 6.11
CA CYS A 15 4.30 3.12 5.13
C CYS A 15 5.74 2.79 5.50
N LEU A 16 6.06 1.49 5.50
CA LEU A 16 7.40 0.96 5.63
C LEU A 16 7.94 0.64 4.24
N GLN A 17 9.08 1.22 3.89
CA GLN A 17 9.82 0.86 2.68
C GLN A 17 10.90 -0.17 3.02
N LEU A 18 10.94 -1.26 2.25
CA LEU A 18 11.97 -2.28 2.33
C LEU A 18 13.11 -1.96 1.35
N ASP A 19 14.28 -2.56 1.58
CA ASP A 19 15.49 -2.33 0.79
C ASP A 19 15.35 -2.74 -0.70
N ASP A 20 14.44 -3.67 -1.00
CA ASP A 20 14.11 -4.10 -2.36
C ASP A 20 13.18 -3.12 -3.10
N GLY A 21 12.77 -2.03 -2.44
CA GLY A 21 11.87 -1.02 -2.97
C GLY A 21 10.38 -1.36 -2.81
N THR A 22 10.04 -2.50 -2.20
CA THR A 22 8.67 -2.83 -1.79
C THR A 22 8.21 -1.89 -0.69
N GLU A 23 6.95 -1.47 -0.74
CA GLU A 23 6.36 -0.59 0.27
C GLU A 23 5.13 -1.24 0.91
N ILE A 24 5.09 -1.24 2.24
CA ILE A 24 4.02 -1.83 3.04
C ILE A 24 3.33 -0.69 3.81
N CYS A 25 2.10 -0.38 3.45
CA CYS A 25 1.32 0.67 4.09
C CYS A 25 0.19 0.11 4.97
N VAL A 26 0.03 0.67 6.16
CA VAL A 26 -1.08 0.34 7.07
C VAL A 26 -2.31 1.12 6.63
N GLN A 27 -3.32 0.44 6.07
CA GLN A 27 -4.55 1.11 5.63
C GLN A 27 -5.58 1.23 6.73
N ARG A 28 -5.70 0.21 7.57
CA ARG A 28 -6.72 0.15 8.61
C ARG A 28 -6.34 -0.83 9.70
N VAL A 29 -6.64 -0.46 10.94
CA VAL A 29 -6.63 -1.37 12.09
C VAL A 29 -8.08 -1.49 12.60
N ARG A 30 -8.52 -2.71 12.89
CA ARG A 30 -9.82 -3.02 13.51
C ARG A 30 -9.65 -4.16 14.51
N GLY A 31 -9.61 -3.83 15.80
CA GLY A 31 -9.29 -4.82 16.84
C GLY A 31 -7.96 -5.49 16.51
N ASP A 32 -7.97 -6.82 16.42
CA ASP A 32 -6.79 -7.63 16.13
C ASP A 32 -6.52 -7.82 14.62
N GLN A 33 -7.33 -7.20 13.76
CA GLN A 33 -7.13 -7.27 12.31
C GLN A 33 -6.46 -6.00 11.78
N VAL A 34 -5.39 -6.20 11.02
CA VAL A 34 -4.69 -5.14 10.30
C VAL A 34 -4.85 -5.37 8.81
N ARG A 35 -5.34 -4.35 8.10
CA ARG A 35 -5.35 -4.32 6.64
C ARG A 35 -4.11 -3.61 6.16
N LEU A 36 -3.20 -4.37 5.57
CA LEU A 36 -2.01 -3.87 4.92
C LEU A 36 -2.24 -3.73 3.42
N LYS A 37 -1.58 -2.76 2.80
CA LYS A 37 -1.43 -2.68 1.35
C LYS A 37 0.04 -2.74 1.01
N ILE A 38 0.38 -3.70 0.16
CA ILE A 38 1.74 -3.90 -0.32
C ILE A 38 1.80 -3.37 -1.74
N PHE A 39 2.84 -2.61 -2.04
CA PHE A 39 3.16 -2.13 -3.37
C PHE A 39 4.53 -2.69 -3.73
N GLU A 40 4.64 -3.41 -4.83
CA GLU A 40 5.94 -3.81 -5.33
C GLU A 40 6.70 -2.58 -5.87
N ALA A 41 8.03 -2.73 -5.99
CA ALA A 41 8.90 -1.65 -6.47
C ALA A 41 8.38 -1.05 -7.79
N GLY A 42 8.04 0.24 -7.76
CA GLY A 42 7.52 0.98 -8.93
C GLY A 42 6.00 0.89 -9.16
N GLU A 43 5.24 0.12 -8.38
CA GLU A 43 3.77 0.07 -8.49
C GLU A 43 3.08 1.32 -7.95
N ARG A 44 3.62 1.95 -6.90
CA ARG A 44 3.03 3.17 -6.33
C ARG A 44 2.92 4.31 -7.35
N ALA A 45 3.91 4.44 -8.24
CA ALA A 45 3.89 5.42 -9.32
C ALA A 45 2.79 5.11 -10.37
N ARG A 46 2.45 3.83 -10.56
CA ARG A 46 1.37 3.40 -11.48
C ARG A 46 -0.01 3.63 -10.87
N GLU A 47 -0.20 3.40 -9.57
CA GLU A 47 -1.47 3.65 -8.91
C GLU A 47 -1.84 5.14 -8.88
N HIS A 48 -0.90 6.03 -8.54
CA HIS A 48 -1.14 7.48 -8.59
C HIS A 48 -1.50 7.94 -10.00
N ARG A 49 -0.87 7.37 -11.03
CA ARG A 49 -1.24 7.62 -12.43
C ARG A 49 -2.64 7.07 -12.76
N ALA A 50 -2.97 5.85 -12.36
CA ALA A 50 -4.29 5.27 -12.59
C ALA A 50 -5.42 6.03 -11.86
N ALA A 51 -5.14 6.60 -10.69
CA ALA A 51 -6.10 7.43 -9.95
C ALA A 51 -6.47 8.70 -10.73
N TRP A 52 -5.51 9.36 -11.40
CA TRP A 52 -5.81 10.52 -12.26
C TRP A 52 -6.68 10.15 -13.46
N TRP A 53 -6.45 8.99 -14.09
CA TRP A 53 -7.27 8.50 -15.20
C TRP A 53 -8.67 8.08 -14.77
N ARG A 54 -8.84 7.59 -13.53
CA ARG A 54 -10.16 7.32 -12.94
C ARG A 54 -11.04 8.56 -12.75
N TRP A 55 -10.45 9.75 -12.70
CA TRP A 55 -11.19 11.03 -12.71
C TRP A 55 -11.49 11.55 -14.12
N LEU A 56 -10.73 11.10 -15.13
CA LEU A 56 -10.95 11.47 -16.54
C LEU A 56 -11.87 10.49 -17.28
N LEU A 57 -12.04 9.27 -16.78
CA LEU A 57 -12.97 8.31 -17.38
C LEU A 57 -14.41 8.61 -16.93
N PRO A 58 -15.33 8.90 -17.86
CA PRO A 58 -16.74 9.09 -17.53
C PRO A 58 -17.28 7.85 -16.80
N ARG A 59 -18.14 8.08 -15.81
CA ARG A 59 -18.77 7.11 -14.87
C ARG A 59 -19.37 5.82 -15.48
N ALA A 60 -19.41 5.68 -16.80
CA ALA A 60 -20.04 4.58 -17.53
C ALA A 60 -19.26 3.25 -17.53
N PHE A 61 -17.99 3.22 -17.12
CA PHE A 61 -17.13 2.02 -17.20
C PHE A 61 -16.80 1.38 -15.84
N ARG A 62 -17.66 1.55 -14.82
CA ARG A 62 -17.38 1.09 -13.43
C ARG A 62 -18.03 -0.25 -13.04
N SER A 63 -18.29 -1.13 -14.00
CA SER A 63 -18.69 -2.52 -13.73
C SER A 63 -18.06 -3.45 -14.76
N ILE A 64 -17.06 -4.22 -14.33
CA ILE A 64 -16.84 -5.67 -14.53
C ILE A 64 -15.75 -6.05 -13.53
#